data_AF-A0A2T4S576-F1
#
_entry.id   AF-A0A2T4S576-F1
#
_cell.length_a   1.000
_cell.length_b   1.000
_cell.length_c   1.000
_cell.angle_alpha   90.00
_cell.angle_beta   90.00
_cell.angle_gamma   90.00
#
_symmetry.space_group_name_H-M   'P 1'
#
loop_
_entity.id
_entity.type
_entity.pdbx_description
1 polymer ?
#
loop_
_entity_poly.entity_id
_entity_poly.type
_entity_poly.pdbx_seq_one_letter_code
_entity_poly.pdbx_strand_id
1 'polypeptide(L)'
;ARYTKVFEIVEDESIPDDILKRFNKEGHYAYKAAQQNGDLKHLVPLLEEGIVREETLLSQNTKKKTQRAIRIRDDHQPDEVLAMLERHPKQYDVYAYLLDAQNRDVPLKELEEVGLSASSAKTLERNGFVEKYDAIVERDPYASRVFEQEEKRQLTPSQ
;
A
#
# COMPACT_ATOMS: atom_id res chain seq x y z
N ALA A 1 -7.34 -8.58 5.71
CA ALA A 1 -6.63 -8.76 7.00
C ALA A 1 -5.65 -9.92 6.87
N ARG A 2 -4.45 -9.79 7.41
CA ARG A 2 -3.48 -10.90 7.41
C ARG A 2 -3.41 -11.47 8.83
N TYR A 3 -3.65 -12.77 8.93
CA TYR A 3 -3.52 -13.50 10.17
C TYR A 3 -2.14 -14.14 10.22
N THR A 4 -1.46 -14.02 11.36
CA THR A 4 -0.19 -14.69 11.60
C THR A 4 -0.26 -15.41 12.93
N LYS A 5 -0.13 -16.74 12.91
CA LYS A 5 0.03 -17.55 14.13
C LYS A 5 1.44 -17.35 14.69
N VAL A 6 1.53 -17.08 15.98
CA VAL A 6 2.78 -16.86 16.71
C VAL A 6 2.75 -17.63 18.03
N PHE A 7 3.93 -17.93 18.56
CA PHE A 7 4.14 -18.22 19.97
C PHE A 7 4.35 -16.88 20.68
N GLU A 8 3.69 -16.69 21.82
CA GLU A 8 3.83 -15.52 22.70
C GLU A 8 4.39 -15.98 24.05
N ILE A 9 5.35 -15.24 24.58
CA ILE A 9 5.95 -15.51 25.90
C ILE A 9 4.92 -15.19 26.99
N VAL A 10 4.70 -16.15 27.89
CA VAL A 10 3.92 -15.96 29.12
C VAL A 10 4.87 -15.77 30.30
N GLU A 11 5.94 -16.57 30.36
CA GLU A 11 6.99 -16.53 31.39
C GLU A 11 8.36 -16.62 30.72
N ASP A 12 9.24 -15.64 30.95
CA ASP A 12 10.52 -15.51 30.24
C ASP A 12 11.66 -16.28 30.92
N GLU A 13 11.65 -16.39 32.24
CA GLU A 13 12.72 -17.01 33.05
C GLU A 13 12.96 -18.50 32.75
N SER A 14 11.97 -19.19 32.18
CA SER A 14 12.02 -20.61 31.86
C SER A 14 12.34 -20.92 30.39
N ILE A 15 12.58 -19.89 29.57
CA ILE A 15 12.86 -20.06 28.14
C ILE A 15 14.39 -20.10 27.91
N PRO A 16 14.92 -21.15 27.25
CA PRO A 16 16.33 -21.21 26.89
C PRO A 16 16.76 -20.01 26.04
N ASP A 17 17.94 -19.41 26.33
CA ASP A 17 18.46 -18.21 25.65
C ASP A 17 18.52 -18.33 24.11
N ASP A 18 18.78 -19.55 23.61
CA ASP A 18 18.85 -19.84 22.18
C ASP A 18 17.48 -19.79 21.48
N ILE A 19 16.41 -20.03 22.24
CA ILE A 19 15.02 -19.90 21.79
C ILE A 19 14.52 -18.48 22.07
N LEU A 20 14.85 -17.89 23.23
CA LEU A 20 14.44 -16.55 23.62
C LEU A 20 14.85 -15.49 22.60
N LYS A 21 16.06 -15.59 22.04
CA LYS A 21 16.56 -14.69 20.97
C LYS A 21 15.78 -14.77 19.64
N ARG A 22 14.89 -15.76 19.46
CA ARG A 22 14.03 -15.89 18.27
C ARG A 22 12.76 -15.05 18.39
N PHE A 23 12.37 -14.69 19.61
CA PHE A 23 11.25 -13.82 19.86
C PHE A 23 11.61 -12.36 19.53
N ASN A 24 10.64 -11.63 18.99
CA ASN A 24 10.81 -10.21 18.73
C ASN A 24 10.70 -9.40 20.03
N LYS A 25 10.84 -8.06 19.93
CA LYS A 25 10.73 -7.15 21.08
C LYS A 25 9.36 -7.16 21.78
N GLU A 26 8.34 -7.69 21.11
CA GLU A 26 6.98 -7.82 21.64
C GLU A 26 6.75 -9.20 22.26
N GLY A 27 7.77 -10.07 22.33
CA GLY A 27 7.63 -11.42 22.87
C GLY A 27 6.94 -12.39 21.92
N HIS A 28 6.97 -12.14 20.60
CA HIS A 28 6.36 -13.00 19.57
C HIS A 28 7.39 -13.74 18.73
N TYR A 29 7.16 -15.04 18.49
CA TYR A 29 7.89 -15.85 17.52
C TYR A 29 6.93 -16.52 16.53
N ALA A 30 7.06 -16.19 15.24
CA ALA A 30 6.13 -16.69 14.21
C ALA A 30 6.18 -18.22 14.06
N TYR A 31 5.01 -18.87 14.09
CA TYR A 31 4.89 -20.33 14.00
C TYR A 31 5.57 -20.91 12.75
N LYS A 32 5.36 -20.24 11.59
CA LYS A 32 6.01 -20.65 10.33
C LYS A 32 7.53 -20.56 10.39
N ALA A 33 8.07 -19.56 11.08
CA ALA A 33 9.52 -19.41 11.24
C ALA A 33 10.09 -20.50 12.16
N ALA A 34 9.40 -20.77 13.28
CA ALA A 34 9.74 -21.88 14.17
C ALA A 34 9.75 -23.24 13.44
N GLN A 35 8.77 -23.48 12.57
CA GLN A 35 8.71 -24.68 11.75
C GLN A 35 9.88 -24.79 10.77
N GLN A 36 10.22 -23.70 10.08
CA GLN A 36 11.33 -23.66 9.13
C GLN A 36 12.70 -23.83 9.79
N ASN A 37 12.87 -23.28 11.00
CA ASN A 37 14.11 -23.35 11.77
C ASN A 37 14.25 -24.67 12.55
N GLY A 38 13.19 -25.48 12.63
CA GLY A 38 13.18 -26.73 13.40
C GLY A 38 13.00 -26.54 14.92
N ASP A 39 12.66 -25.32 15.35
CA ASP A 39 12.55 -24.93 16.76
C ASP A 39 11.27 -25.46 17.43
N LEU A 40 10.33 -26.04 16.66
CA LEU A 40 9.10 -26.61 17.21
C LEU A 40 9.37 -27.67 18.29
N LYS A 41 10.48 -28.40 18.20
CA LYS A 41 10.87 -29.39 19.20
C LYS A 41 11.12 -28.78 20.58
N HIS A 42 11.51 -27.51 20.63
CA HIS A 42 11.73 -26.77 21.87
C HIS A 42 10.47 -25.99 22.29
N LEU A 43 9.68 -25.51 21.34
CA LEU A 43 8.49 -24.70 21.62
C LEU A 43 7.26 -25.52 22.03
N VAL A 44 7.12 -26.77 21.55
CA VAL A 44 5.99 -27.63 21.92
C VAL A 44 5.99 -27.98 23.41
N PRO A 45 7.10 -28.40 24.03
CA PRO A 45 7.15 -28.60 25.49
C PRO A 45 6.82 -27.32 26.26
N LEU A 46 7.38 -26.17 25.85
CA LEU A 46 7.10 -24.88 26.50
C LEU A 46 5.62 -24.47 26.37
N LEU A 47 4.95 -24.87 25.30
CA LEU A 47 3.51 -24.66 25.09
C LEU A 47 2.68 -25.54 26.03
N GLU A 48 3.07 -26.81 26.21
CA GLU A 48 2.41 -27.75 27.13
C GLU A 48 2.59 -27.33 28.59
N GLU A 49 3.76 -26.77 28.92
CA GLU A 49 4.09 -26.22 30.25
C GLU A 49 3.46 -24.84 30.51
N GLY A 50 2.88 -24.20 29.48
CA GLY A 50 2.23 -22.89 29.60
C GLY A 50 3.20 -21.70 29.66
N ILE A 51 4.49 -21.93 29.44
CA ILE A 51 5.56 -20.91 29.40
C ILE A 51 5.40 -20.03 28.16
N VAL A 52 4.93 -20.62 27.06
CA VAL A 52 4.50 -19.90 25.86
C VAL A 52 3.07 -20.27 25.51
N ARG A 53 2.36 -19.39 24.80
CA ARG A 53 1.01 -19.68 24.29
C ARG A 53 0.92 -19.44 22.79
N GLU A 54 -0.01 -20.11 22.12
CA GLU A 54 -0.31 -19.86 20.72
C GLU A 54 -1.28 -18.68 20.60
N GLU A 55 -0.87 -17.63 19.90
CA GLU A 55 -1.70 -16.47 19.61
C GLU A 55 -1.83 -16.25 18.09
N THR A 56 -2.97 -15.70 17.67
CA THR A 56 -3.18 -15.27 16.28
C THR A 56 -3.19 -13.75 16.20
N LEU A 57 -2.08 -13.19 15.71
CA LEU A 57 -1.97 -11.76 15.49
C LEU A 57 -2.76 -11.33 14.24
N LEU A 58 -3.66 -10.36 14.44
CA LEU A 58 -4.39 -9.71 13.37
C LEU A 58 -3.64 -8.47 12.89
N SER A 59 -2.98 -8.57 11.75
CA SER A 59 -2.46 -7.39 11.07
C SER A 59 -3.54 -6.80 10.16
N GLN A 60 -4.03 -5.62 10.52
CA GLN A 60 -4.78 -4.75 9.62
C GLN A 60 -3.81 -3.79 8.93
N ASN A 61 -3.82 -3.76 7.60
CA ASN A 61 -3.07 -2.76 6.85
C ASN A 61 -3.90 -1.47 6.81
N THR A 62 -3.76 -0.64 7.84
CA THR A 62 -4.45 0.65 7.97
C THR A 62 -3.79 1.76 7.17
N LYS A 63 -2.58 1.52 6.62
CA LYS A 63 -1.91 2.49 5.77
C LYS A 63 -2.69 2.64 4.47
N LYS A 64 -3.12 3.87 4.20
CA LYS A 64 -3.75 4.23 2.92
C LYS A 64 -2.78 3.88 1.80
N LYS A 65 -3.29 3.22 0.75
CA LYS A 65 -2.48 2.96 -0.45
C LYS A 65 -2.18 4.31 -1.08
N THR A 66 -0.92 4.57 -1.37
CA THR A 66 -0.50 5.74 -2.13
C THR A 66 -0.06 5.32 -3.53
N GLN A 67 -0.09 6.26 -4.46
CA GLN A 67 0.55 6.14 -5.76
C GLN A 67 1.27 7.43 -6.10
N ARG A 68 2.36 7.33 -6.87
CA ARG A 68 3.06 8.52 -7.33
C ARG A 68 2.20 9.25 -8.34
N ALA A 69 1.89 10.49 -8.03
CA ALA A 69 1.20 11.42 -8.89
C ALA A 69 2.11 12.61 -9.24
N ILE A 70 1.67 13.39 -10.22
CA ILE A 70 2.27 14.62 -10.66
C ILE A 70 1.18 15.67 -10.84
N ARG A 71 1.48 16.92 -10.49
CA ARG A 71 0.61 18.08 -10.73
C ARG A 71 1.45 19.31 -11.07
N ILE A 72 0.79 20.31 -11.65
CA ILE A 72 1.39 21.62 -11.92
C ILE A 72 1.57 22.38 -10.61
N ARG A 73 2.65 23.16 -10.52
CA ARG A 73 2.85 24.09 -9.41
C ARG A 73 2.18 25.42 -9.72
N ASP A 74 1.51 25.98 -8.72
CA ASP A 74 0.82 27.27 -8.84
C ASP A 74 1.78 28.48 -8.85
N ASP A 75 3.09 28.24 -8.76
CA ASP A 75 4.14 29.26 -8.69
C ASP A 75 4.40 29.97 -10.03
N HIS A 76 3.84 29.48 -11.13
CA HIS A 76 4.11 29.94 -12.49
C HIS A 76 2.83 30.16 -13.30
N GLN A 77 2.84 31.17 -14.19
CA GLN A 77 1.74 31.39 -15.13
C GLN A 77 1.76 30.32 -16.23
N PRO A 78 0.68 29.53 -16.41
CA PRO A 78 0.63 28.43 -17.39
C PRO A 78 1.04 28.80 -18.82
N ASP A 79 0.54 29.92 -19.33
CA ASP A 79 0.78 30.36 -20.70
C ASP A 79 2.26 30.70 -20.96
N GLU A 80 2.93 31.29 -19.97
CA GLU A 80 4.36 31.62 -20.06
C GLU A 80 5.21 30.35 -20.09
N VAL A 81 4.87 29.36 -19.26
CA VAL A 81 5.55 28.07 -19.24
C VAL A 81 5.35 27.34 -20.57
N LEU A 82 4.13 27.32 -21.12
CA LEU A 82 3.86 26.74 -22.44
C LEU A 82 4.68 27.41 -23.54
N ALA A 83 4.75 28.75 -23.55
CA ALA A 83 5.56 29.50 -24.51
C ALA A 83 7.06 29.15 -24.42
N MET A 84 7.60 28.96 -23.20
CA MET A 84 8.99 28.51 -23.02
C MET A 84 9.23 27.09 -23.53
N LEU A 85 8.21 26.23 -23.44
CA LEU A 85 8.28 24.82 -23.82
C LEU A 85 8.02 24.56 -25.31
N GLU A 86 7.66 25.56 -26.12
CA GLU A 86 7.42 25.40 -27.58
C GLU A 86 8.57 24.71 -28.31
N ARG A 87 9.81 24.96 -27.88
CA ARG A 87 11.03 24.34 -28.46
C ARG A 87 11.31 22.93 -27.93
N HIS A 88 10.52 22.46 -26.98
CA HIS A 88 10.66 21.18 -26.29
C HIS A 88 9.33 20.41 -26.34
N PRO A 89 8.94 19.88 -27.52
CA PRO A 89 7.59 19.35 -27.76
C PRO A 89 7.16 18.28 -26.75
N LYS A 90 8.04 17.36 -26.37
CA LYS A 90 7.71 16.32 -25.38
C LYS A 90 7.44 16.87 -23.97
N GLN A 91 8.06 17.99 -23.61
CA GLN A 91 7.80 18.66 -22.33
C GLN A 91 6.53 19.50 -22.42
N TYR A 92 6.32 20.18 -23.56
CA TYR A 92 5.09 20.89 -23.87
C TYR A 92 3.88 19.96 -23.76
N ASP A 93 3.91 18.79 -24.43
CA ASP A 93 2.80 17.83 -24.44
C ASP A 93 2.44 17.36 -23.02
N VAL A 94 3.46 17.09 -22.19
CA VAL A 94 3.24 16.71 -20.79
C VAL A 94 2.60 17.85 -20.01
N TYR A 95 3.12 19.07 -20.13
CA TYR A 95 2.62 20.22 -19.38
C TYR A 95 1.20 20.62 -19.81
N ALA A 96 0.92 20.64 -21.11
CA ALA A 96 -0.41 20.89 -21.67
C ALA A 96 -1.43 19.84 -21.21
N TYR A 97 -1.05 18.56 -21.23
CA TYR A 97 -1.91 17.49 -20.72
C TYR A 97 -2.26 17.67 -19.23
N LEU A 98 -1.31 18.11 -18.41
CA LEU A 98 -1.57 18.38 -16.99
C LEU A 98 -2.47 19.61 -16.78
N LEU A 99 -2.41 20.62 -17.67
CA LEU A 99 -3.32 21.78 -17.64
C LEU A 99 -4.76 21.38 -17.99
N ASP A 100 -4.92 20.58 -19.05
CA ASP A 100 -6.22 20.05 -19.48
C ASP A 100 -6.88 19.17 -18.40
N ALA A 101 -6.05 18.55 -17.55
CA ALA A 101 -6.49 17.77 -16.40
C ALA A 101 -7.05 18.62 -15.24
N GLN A 102 -7.24 19.94 -15.42
CA GLN A 102 -7.82 20.87 -14.45
C GLN A 102 -7.09 20.87 -13.10
N ASN A 103 -5.76 20.79 -13.11
CA ASN A 103 -4.92 20.75 -11.90
C ASN A 103 -5.21 19.56 -10.95
N ARG A 104 -5.86 18.50 -11.43
CA ARG A 104 -5.98 17.26 -10.66
C ARG A 104 -4.62 16.57 -10.52
N ASP A 105 -4.55 15.67 -9.56
CA ASP A 105 -3.43 14.75 -9.43
C ASP A 105 -3.46 13.71 -10.54
N VAL A 106 -2.48 13.77 -11.42
CA VAL A 106 -2.33 12.80 -12.50
C VAL A 106 -1.38 11.69 -12.03
N PRO A 107 -1.82 10.42 -11.97
CA PRO A 107 -0.93 9.31 -11.65
C PRO A 107 0.17 9.20 -12.71
N LEU A 108 1.42 8.93 -12.32
CA LEU A 108 2.51 8.80 -13.30
C LEU A 108 2.28 7.68 -14.33
N LYS A 109 1.54 6.63 -13.93
CA LYS A 109 1.15 5.55 -14.84
C LYS A 109 0.24 6.01 -15.96
N GLU A 110 -0.65 6.97 -15.66
CA GLU A 110 -1.58 7.51 -16.66
C GLU A 110 -0.80 8.21 -17.78
N LEU A 111 0.26 8.96 -17.44
CA LEU A 111 1.15 9.56 -18.44
C LEU A 111 1.77 8.50 -19.37
N GLU A 112 2.20 7.36 -18.84
CA GLU A 112 2.77 6.27 -19.65
C GLU A 112 1.72 5.63 -20.55
N GLU A 113 0.49 5.45 -20.05
CA GLU A 113 -0.64 4.87 -20.79
C GLU A 113 -1.09 5.74 -21.96
N VAL A 114 -1.05 7.07 -21.82
CA VAL A 114 -1.32 8.02 -22.92
C VAL A 114 -0.12 8.29 -23.82
N GLY A 115 1.01 7.60 -23.60
CA GLY A 115 2.21 7.71 -24.43
C GLY A 115 3.07 8.94 -24.16
N LEU A 116 2.85 9.63 -23.05
CA LEU A 116 3.63 10.80 -22.65
C LEU A 116 4.98 10.40 -22.01
N SER A 117 5.95 11.28 -22.16
CA SER A 117 7.35 10.99 -21.81
C SER A 117 7.62 11.16 -20.31
N ALA A 118 7.87 10.04 -19.60
CA ALA A 118 8.27 10.05 -18.20
C ALA A 118 9.57 10.85 -17.93
N SER A 119 10.52 10.85 -18.87
CA SER A 119 11.73 11.66 -18.79
C SER A 119 11.43 13.16 -18.91
N SER A 120 10.45 13.54 -19.73
CA SER A 120 10.01 14.94 -19.86
C SER A 120 9.33 15.42 -18.57
N ALA A 121 8.49 14.59 -17.95
CA ALA A 121 7.91 14.86 -16.64
C ALA A 121 8.98 15.04 -15.54
N LYS A 122 10.11 14.32 -15.61
CA LYS A 122 11.25 14.50 -14.70
C LYS A 122 12.01 15.80 -14.95
N THR A 123 12.15 16.22 -16.19
CA THR A 123 12.76 17.51 -16.52
C THR A 123 11.90 18.68 -16.03
N LEU A 124 10.58 18.62 -16.24
CA LEU A 124 9.65 19.63 -15.72
C LEU A 124 9.71 19.74 -14.20
N GLU A 125 9.78 18.59 -13.50
CA GLU A 125 9.94 18.54 -12.04
C GLU A 125 11.23 19.23 -11.58
N ARG A 126 12.35 18.94 -12.26
CA ARG A 126 13.65 19.58 -11.97
C ARG A 126 13.62 21.08 -12.21
N ASN A 127 12.90 21.53 -13.22
CA ASN A 127 12.75 22.94 -13.56
C ASN A 127 11.76 23.67 -12.66
N GLY A 128 11.07 22.97 -11.76
CA GLY A 128 10.15 23.57 -10.79
C GLY A 128 8.73 23.82 -11.31
N PHE A 129 8.41 23.42 -12.55
CA PHE A 129 7.09 23.67 -13.14
C PHE A 129 6.00 22.70 -12.64
N VAL A 130 6.41 21.52 -12.20
CA VAL A 130 5.53 20.46 -11.70
C VAL A 130 6.14 19.83 -10.47
N GLU A 131 5.32 19.15 -9.66
CA GLU A 131 5.81 18.39 -8.51
C GLU A 131 5.26 16.97 -8.49
N LYS A 132 6.08 16.04 -7.99
CA LYS A 132 5.70 14.64 -7.79
C LYS A 132 5.56 14.34 -6.32
N TYR A 133 4.53 13.59 -5.98
CA TYR A 133 4.26 13.21 -4.61
C TYR A 133 3.46 11.92 -4.53
N ASP A 134 3.38 11.36 -3.32
CA ASP A 134 2.57 10.17 -3.05
C ASP A 134 1.13 10.60 -2.74
N ALA A 135 0.26 10.53 -3.76
CA ALA A 135 -1.16 10.81 -3.62
C ALA A 135 -1.90 9.59 -3.04
N ILE A 136 -2.86 9.84 -2.15
CA ILE A 136 -3.71 8.79 -1.58
C ILE A 136 -4.64 8.26 -2.68
N VAL A 137 -4.64 6.94 -2.86
CA VAL A 137 -5.58 6.27 -3.76
C VAL A 137 -6.81 5.87 -2.97
N GLU A 138 -7.93 6.55 -3.20
CA GLU A 138 -9.23 6.03 -2.79
C GLU A 138 -9.50 4.75 -3.59
N ARG A 139 -9.68 3.64 -2.88
CA ARG A 139 -10.11 2.39 -3.50
C ARG A 139 -11.63 2.39 -3.46
N ASP A 140 -12.27 2.37 -4.61
CA ASP A 140 -13.63 1.86 -4.68
C ASP A 140 -13.56 0.32 -4.74
N PRO A 141 -13.93 -0.40 -3.64
CA PRO A 141 -13.94 -1.85 -3.63
C PRO A 141 -15.00 -2.46 -4.56
N TYR A 142 -15.85 -1.64 -5.19
CA TYR A 142 -16.93 -2.04 -6.07
C TYR A 142 -16.76 -1.63 -7.53
N ALA A 143 -15.69 -0.91 -7.88
CA ALA A 143 -15.47 -0.41 -9.24
C ALA A 143 -15.51 -1.49 -10.34
N SER A 144 -15.19 -2.74 -10.01
CA SER A 144 -15.23 -3.89 -10.93
C SER A 144 -16.40 -4.85 -10.67
N ARG A 145 -17.32 -4.53 -9.75
CA ARG A 145 -18.41 -5.42 -9.35
C ARG A 145 -19.68 -5.02 -10.10
N VAL A 146 -20.09 -5.83 -11.07
CA VAL A 146 -21.42 -5.74 -11.65
C VAL A 146 -22.40 -6.28 -10.60
N PHE A 147 -23.24 -5.41 -10.04
CA PHE A 147 -24.32 -5.84 -9.15
C PHE A 147 -25.52 -6.21 -10.01
N GLU A 148 -25.85 -7.49 -10.08
CA GLU A 148 -27.13 -7.93 -10.63
C GLU A 148 -28.22 -7.64 -9.60
N GLN A 149 -29.30 -6.99 -10.04
CA GLN A 149 -30.46 -6.77 -9.20
C GLN A 149 -31.13 -8.13 -8.95
N GLU A 150 -30.97 -8.68 -7.75
CA GLU A 150 -31.74 -9.86 -7.36
C GLU A 150 -33.24 -9.53 -7.43
N GLU A 151 -34.03 -10.43 -8.03
CA GLU A 151 -35.49 -10.34 -8.00
C GLU A 151 -35.97 -10.34 -6.55
N LYS A 152 -37.00 -9.53 -6.26
CA LYS A 152 -37.58 -9.43 -4.92
C LYS A 152 -38.03 -10.81 -4.44
N ARG A 153 -37.28 -11.40 -3.50
CA ARG A 153 -37.69 -12.63 -2.83
C ARG A 153 -39.02 -12.39 -2.14
N GLN A 154 -40.01 -13.21 -2.47
CA GLN A 154 -41.28 -13.19 -1.75
C GLN A 154 -41.05 -13.71 -0.34
N LEU A 155 -41.54 -12.97 0.64
CA LEU A 155 -41.52 -13.39 2.04
C LEU A 155 -42.26 -14.71 2.15
N THR A 156 -41.59 -15.76 2.63
CA THR A 156 -42.27 -17.00 3.00
C THR A 156 -43.27 -16.67 4.11
N PRO A 157 -44.52 -17.14 4.03
CA PRO A 157 -45.48 -16.95 5.12
C PRO A 157 -44.89 -17.55 6.39
N SER A 158 -44.87 -16.74 7.45
CA SER A 158 -44.55 -17.19 8.81
C SER A 158 -45.44 -18.37 9.19
N GLN A 159 -44.83 -19.48 9.60
CA GLN A 159 -45.53 -20.61 10.22
C GLN A 159 -45.97 -20.27 11.65
#